data_AF-A0A6I5C7R5-F1
#
_entry.id   AF-A0A6I5C7R5-F1
#
_cell.length_a   1.000
_cell.length_b   1.000
_cell.length_c   1.000
_cell.angle_alpha   90.00
_cell.angle_beta   90.00
_cell.angle_gamma   90.00
#
_symmetry.space_group_name_H-M   'P 1'
#
loop_
_entity.id
_entity.type
_entity.pdbx_description
1 polymer ?
#
loop_
_entity_poly.entity_id
_entity_poly.type
_entity_poly.pdbx_seq_one_letter_code
_entity_poly.pdbx_strand_id
1 'polypeptide(L)'
;MPHQKDHQRQLLAQQSRVRGMMLGLALGDTLGAARGEPPATGPLRAGVSTQLACFTAEGIIRAQVRGNHKGICHAPGVVLHAYCRWAFLQGIETAKMRRRWASHGGTPWPDGWLAAVPALAERRGSAPATVAALSRIEEGYERMATGSRGAHAL
;
A
#
# COMPACT_ATOMS: atom_id res chain seq x y z
N MET A 1 -7.00 -4.53 39.73
CA MET A 1 -6.55 -4.59 38.32
C MET A 1 -6.57 -3.19 37.64
N PRO A 2 -5.63 -2.28 37.95
CA PRO A 2 -5.51 -0.98 37.27
C PRO A 2 -4.71 -1.05 35.96
N HIS A 3 -3.60 -1.80 35.95
CA HIS A 3 -2.67 -1.91 34.81
C HIS A 3 -3.30 -2.39 33.49
N GLN A 4 -4.30 -3.27 33.55
CA GLN A 4 -5.00 -3.77 32.36
C GLN A 4 -5.87 -2.69 31.69
N LYS A 5 -6.47 -1.79 32.49
CA LYS A 5 -7.27 -0.67 31.97
C LYS A 5 -6.39 0.38 31.29
N ASP A 6 -5.16 0.55 31.74
CA ASP A 6 -4.20 1.49 31.16
C ASP A 6 -3.66 1.00 29.81
N HIS A 7 -3.34 -0.29 29.71
CA HIS A 7 -2.93 -0.90 28.45
C HIS A 7 -4.05 -0.81 27.40
N GLN A 8 -5.29 -1.12 27.79
CA GLN A 8 -6.44 -1.03 26.88
C GLN A 8 -6.68 0.41 26.40
N ARG A 9 -6.55 1.40 27.29
CA ARG A 9 -6.63 2.82 26.91
C ARG A 9 -5.54 3.22 25.91
N GLN A 10 -4.31 2.76 26.13
CA GLN A 10 -3.19 3.03 25.23
C GLN A 10 -3.41 2.41 23.85
N LEU A 11 -3.89 1.18 23.78
CA LEU A 11 -4.23 0.51 22.52
C LEU A 11 -5.32 1.26 21.75
N LEU A 12 -6.39 1.68 22.43
CA LEU A 12 -7.46 2.46 21.81
C LEU A 12 -6.95 3.81 21.28
N ALA A 13 -6.09 4.49 22.04
CA ALA A 13 -5.46 5.73 21.61
C ALA A 13 -4.56 5.53 20.37
N GLN A 14 -3.76 4.45 20.35
CA GLN A 14 -2.93 4.10 19.19
C GLN A 14 -3.78 3.78 17.96
N GLN A 15 -4.84 2.99 18.12
CA GLN A 15 -5.77 2.69 17.03
C GLN A 15 -6.43 3.96 16.48
N SER A 16 -6.85 4.88 17.35
CA SER A 16 -7.41 6.17 16.94
C SER A 16 -6.41 6.99 16.12
N ARG A 17 -5.14 7.02 16.51
CA ARG A 17 -4.08 7.75 15.80
C ARG A 17 -3.82 7.14 14.42
N VAL A 18 -3.72 5.82 14.33
CA VAL A 18 -3.53 5.12 13.05
C VAL A 18 -4.71 5.34 12.11
N ARG A 19 -5.95 5.25 12.63
CA ARG A 19 -7.16 5.55 11.85
C ARG A 19 -7.17 7.00 11.37
N GLY A 20 -6.90 7.96 12.26
CA GLY A 20 -6.83 9.38 11.92
C GLY A 20 -5.77 9.69 10.86
N MET A 21 -4.60 9.07 10.96
CA MET A 21 -3.53 9.19 9.95
C MET A 21 -3.98 8.67 8.58
N MET A 22 -4.57 7.47 8.52
CA MET A 22 -5.02 6.89 7.24
C MET A 22 -6.18 7.68 6.62
N LEU A 23 -7.14 8.12 7.43
CA LEU A 23 -8.26 8.95 6.95
C LEU A 23 -7.78 10.34 6.51
N GLY A 24 -6.87 10.97 7.27
CA GLY A 24 -6.29 12.25 6.92
C GLY A 24 -5.51 12.18 5.60
N LEU A 25 -4.74 11.11 5.38
CA LEU A 25 -4.09 10.85 4.09
C LEU A 25 -5.11 10.72 2.96
N ALA A 26 -6.17 9.93 3.15
CA ALA A 26 -7.19 9.74 2.11
C ALA A 26 -7.95 11.03 1.76
N LEU A 27 -8.27 11.84 2.77
CA LEU A 27 -8.88 13.15 2.59
C LEU A 27 -7.93 14.10 1.86
N GLY A 28 -6.67 14.18 2.29
CA GLY A 28 -5.66 15.02 1.66
C GLY A 28 -5.38 14.63 0.21
N ASP A 29 -5.29 13.34 -0.08
CA ASP A 29 -5.14 12.80 -1.44
C ASP A 29 -6.32 13.18 -2.33
N THR A 30 -7.56 13.03 -1.82
CA THR A 30 -8.76 13.39 -2.58
C THR A 30 -8.85 14.90 -2.85
N LEU A 31 -8.61 15.73 -1.83
CA LEU A 31 -8.64 17.18 -1.98
C LEU A 31 -7.50 17.69 -2.89
N GLY A 32 -6.31 17.08 -2.78
CA GLY A 32 -5.17 17.39 -3.64
C GLY A 32 -5.46 17.06 -5.11
N ALA A 33 -6.02 15.87 -5.38
CA ALA A 33 -6.43 15.48 -6.73
C ALA A 33 -7.54 16.39 -7.31
N ALA A 34 -8.44 16.87 -6.46
CA ALA A 34 -9.49 17.81 -6.81
C ALA A 34 -9.01 19.28 -6.87
N ARG A 35 -7.72 19.57 -6.61
CA ARG A 35 -7.17 20.93 -6.49
C ARG A 35 -7.94 21.83 -5.52
N GLY A 36 -8.50 21.23 -4.47
CA GLY A 36 -9.34 21.93 -3.48
C GLY A 36 -10.80 22.12 -3.89
N GLU A 37 -11.21 21.67 -5.07
CA GLU A 37 -12.58 21.78 -5.60
C GLU A 37 -13.24 20.39 -5.72
N PRO A 38 -13.59 19.74 -4.59
CA PRO A 38 -14.26 18.45 -4.65
C PRO A 38 -15.66 18.56 -5.26
N PRO A 39 -16.21 17.47 -5.83
CA PRO A 39 -17.58 17.45 -6.34
C PRO A 39 -18.57 17.90 -5.25
N ALA A 40 -19.52 18.77 -5.63
CA ALA A 40 -20.56 19.26 -4.71
C ALA A 40 -21.45 18.13 -4.14
N THR A 41 -21.57 17.02 -4.86
CA THR A 41 -22.36 15.85 -4.47
C THR A 41 -21.67 14.56 -4.92
N GLY A 42 -21.94 13.46 -4.20
CA GLY A 42 -21.44 12.13 -4.54
C GLY A 42 -20.21 11.71 -3.73
N PRO A 43 -19.67 10.50 -3.99
CA PRO A 43 -18.57 9.94 -3.21
C PRO A 43 -17.24 10.64 -3.52
N LEU A 44 -16.50 10.97 -2.46
CA LEU A 44 -15.10 11.37 -2.55
C LEU A 44 -14.24 10.15 -2.90
N ARG A 45 -13.58 10.19 -4.06
CA ARG A 45 -12.76 9.07 -4.56
C ARG A 45 -11.32 9.23 -4.09
N ALA A 46 -10.91 8.35 -3.18
CA ALA A 46 -9.52 8.23 -2.77
C ALA A 46 -8.63 7.83 -3.96
N GLY A 47 -7.53 8.53 -4.17
CA GLY A 47 -6.63 8.39 -5.31
C GLY A 47 -5.53 7.34 -5.12
N VAL A 48 -4.54 7.40 -6.01
CA VAL A 48 -3.42 6.47 -6.06
C VAL A 48 -2.57 6.52 -4.79
N SER A 49 -2.41 7.68 -4.15
CA SER A 49 -1.64 7.82 -2.92
C SER A 49 -2.30 7.04 -1.78
N THR A 50 -3.63 7.09 -1.70
CA THR A 50 -4.39 6.30 -0.73
C THR A 50 -4.24 4.81 -0.98
N GLN A 51 -4.36 4.37 -2.23
CA GLN A 51 -4.16 2.97 -2.59
C GLN A 51 -2.77 2.49 -2.18
N LEU A 52 -1.72 3.24 -2.54
CA LEU A 52 -0.35 2.93 -2.15
C LEU A 52 -0.20 2.86 -0.62
N ALA A 53 -0.75 3.82 0.13
CA ALA A 53 -0.72 3.80 1.59
C ALA A 53 -1.40 2.54 2.18
N CYS A 54 -2.52 2.09 1.62
CA CYS A 54 -3.16 0.83 2.01
C CYS A 54 -2.20 -0.36 1.80
N PHE A 55 -1.58 -0.46 0.63
CA PHE A 55 -0.62 -1.54 0.34
C PHE A 55 0.66 -1.45 1.18
N THR A 56 1.14 -0.24 1.50
CA THR A 56 2.23 -0.04 2.48
C THR A 56 1.85 -0.59 3.85
N ALA A 57 0.65 -0.26 4.33
CA ALA A 57 0.15 -0.74 5.62
C ALA A 57 0.01 -2.26 5.65
N GLU A 58 -0.54 -2.88 4.59
CA GLU A 58 -0.58 -4.34 4.46
C GLU A 58 0.84 -4.95 4.49
N GLY A 59 1.78 -4.37 3.73
CA GLY A 59 3.17 -4.83 3.70
C GLY A 59 3.85 -4.78 5.08
N ILE A 60 3.67 -3.69 5.81
CA ILE A 60 4.23 -3.52 7.16
C ILE A 60 3.61 -4.51 8.14
N ILE A 61 2.27 -4.68 8.14
CA ILE A 61 1.59 -5.64 9.01
C ILE A 61 2.11 -7.06 8.72
N ARG A 62 2.22 -7.44 7.44
CA ARG A 62 2.75 -8.76 7.06
C ARG A 62 4.20 -8.94 7.47
N ALA A 63 5.04 -7.91 7.32
CA ALA A 63 6.43 -7.96 7.73
C ALA A 63 6.56 -8.17 9.24
N GLN A 64 5.77 -7.45 10.03
CA GLN A 64 5.75 -7.58 11.49
C GLN A 64 5.26 -8.97 11.92
N VAL A 65 4.17 -9.47 11.34
CA VAL A 65 3.65 -10.82 11.61
C VAL A 65 4.68 -11.88 11.23
N ARG A 66 5.33 -11.76 10.06
CA ARG A 66 6.39 -12.68 9.62
C ARG A 66 7.57 -12.67 10.59
N GLY A 67 8.05 -11.49 10.97
CA GLY A 67 9.14 -11.35 11.94
C GLY A 67 8.80 -11.98 13.29
N ASN A 68 7.62 -11.67 13.83
CA ASN A 68 7.17 -12.21 15.12
C ASN A 68 6.99 -13.73 15.10
N HIS A 69 6.47 -14.29 14.01
CA HIS A 69 6.16 -15.72 13.95
C HIS A 69 7.36 -16.60 13.50
N LYS A 70 8.30 -16.05 12.72
CA LYS A 70 9.42 -16.83 12.17
C LYS A 70 10.79 -16.41 12.69
N GLY A 71 10.88 -15.33 13.47
CA GLY A 71 12.14 -14.76 13.97
C GLY A 71 13.01 -14.08 12.91
N ILE A 72 12.66 -14.22 11.63
CA ILE A 72 13.39 -13.63 10.49
C ILE A 72 12.42 -12.94 9.52
N CYS A 73 12.77 -11.73 9.10
CA CYS A 73 12.01 -10.97 8.11
C CYS A 73 12.91 -9.96 7.38
N HIS A 74 12.86 -9.97 6.05
CA HIS A 74 13.38 -8.87 5.24
C HIS A 74 12.22 -7.93 4.88
N ALA A 75 11.94 -6.97 5.77
CA ALA A 75 10.77 -6.09 5.67
C ALA A 75 10.67 -5.32 4.33
N PRO A 76 11.76 -4.79 3.74
CA PRO A 76 11.68 -4.12 2.43
C PRO A 76 11.12 -5.02 1.33
N GLY A 77 11.49 -6.30 1.31
CA GLY A 77 10.97 -7.26 0.34
C GLY A 77 9.48 -7.57 0.51
N VAL A 78 8.98 -7.59 1.74
CA VAL A 78 7.55 -7.80 2.02
C VAL A 78 6.72 -6.59 1.58
N VAL A 79 7.22 -5.38 1.83
CA VAL A 79 6.58 -4.14 1.35
C VAL A 79 6.63 -4.06 -0.19
N LEU A 80 7.76 -4.43 -0.80
CA LEU A 80 7.88 -4.50 -2.26
C LEU A 80 6.85 -5.47 -2.86
N HIS A 81 6.65 -6.64 -2.24
CA HIS A 81 5.63 -7.60 -2.67
C HIS A 81 4.22 -6.99 -2.62
N ALA A 82 3.90 -6.19 -1.61
CA ALA A 82 2.63 -5.46 -1.53
C ALA A 82 2.46 -4.43 -2.66
N TYR A 83 3.52 -3.68 -3.01
CA TYR A 83 3.47 -2.79 -4.18
C TYR A 83 3.36 -3.53 -5.51
N CYS A 84 3.89 -4.75 -5.62
CA CYS A 84 3.69 -5.58 -6.81
C CYS A 84 2.24 -6.05 -6.96
N ARG A 85 1.54 -6.33 -5.84
CA ARG A 85 0.10 -6.60 -5.86
C ARG A 85 -0.68 -5.39 -6.33
N TRP A 86 -0.39 -4.21 -5.78
CA TRP A 86 -0.98 -2.95 -6.25
C TRP A 86 -0.78 -2.79 -7.77
N ALA A 87 0.47 -2.85 -8.25
CA ALA A 87 0.78 -2.69 -9.67
C ALA A 87 0.03 -3.69 -10.55
N PHE A 88 -0.02 -4.96 -10.15
CA PHE A 88 -0.76 -5.97 -10.89
C PHE A 88 -2.26 -5.65 -10.97
N LEU A 89 -2.89 -5.23 -9.87
CA LEU A 89 -4.30 -4.83 -9.87
C LEU A 89 -4.55 -3.58 -10.72
N GLN A 90 -3.57 -2.69 -10.83
CA GLN A 90 -3.64 -1.50 -11.70
C GLN A 90 -3.35 -1.80 -13.18
N GLY A 91 -3.06 -3.07 -13.55
CA GLY A 91 -2.70 -3.44 -14.92
C GLY A 91 -1.26 -3.06 -15.31
N ILE A 92 -0.38 -2.84 -14.34
CA ILE A 92 0.99 -2.38 -14.54
C ILE A 92 1.95 -3.57 -14.47
N GLU A 93 2.70 -3.81 -15.55
CA GLU A 93 3.74 -4.85 -15.61
C GLU A 93 3.21 -6.25 -15.21
N THR A 94 1.94 -6.55 -15.49
CA THR A 94 1.21 -7.70 -14.89
C THR A 94 1.89 -9.04 -15.15
N ALA A 95 2.43 -9.26 -16.35
CA ALA A 95 3.16 -10.46 -16.69
C ALA A 95 4.46 -10.59 -15.87
N LYS A 96 5.18 -9.49 -15.68
CA LYS A 96 6.41 -9.42 -14.87
C LYS A 96 6.10 -9.69 -13.40
N MET A 97 5.08 -9.02 -12.86
CA MET A 97 4.67 -9.21 -11.46
C MET A 97 4.21 -10.65 -11.20
N ARG A 98 3.42 -11.22 -12.13
CA ARG A 98 2.98 -12.62 -12.05
C ARG A 98 4.16 -13.59 -12.12
N ARG A 99 5.09 -13.43 -13.09
CA ARG A 99 6.28 -14.31 -13.18
C ARG A 99 7.12 -14.29 -11.91
N ARG A 100 7.28 -13.11 -11.30
CA ARG A 100 8.09 -12.96 -10.08
C ARG A 100 7.46 -13.60 -8.84
N TRP A 101 6.14 -13.48 -8.69
CA TRP A 101 5.46 -13.79 -7.42
C TRP A 101 4.48 -14.96 -7.47
N ALA A 102 4.13 -15.47 -8.66
CA ALA A 102 3.32 -16.66 -8.76
C ALA A 102 4.04 -17.83 -8.11
N SER A 103 3.42 -18.40 -7.08
CA SER A 103 3.92 -19.61 -6.44
C SER A 103 3.71 -20.79 -7.38
N HIS A 104 4.72 -21.66 -7.49
CA HIS A 104 4.57 -22.97 -8.13
C HIS A 104 3.79 -23.95 -7.24
N GLY A 105 3.54 -23.60 -5.96
CA GLY A 105 2.99 -24.47 -4.92
C GLY A 105 1.51 -24.26 -4.57
N GLY A 106 0.69 -23.76 -5.48
CA GLY A 106 -0.78 -23.87 -5.41
C GLY A 106 -1.57 -22.67 -4.86
N THR A 107 -0.96 -21.72 -4.14
CA THR A 107 -1.67 -20.49 -3.76
C THR A 107 -1.72 -19.52 -4.94
N PRO A 108 -2.91 -19.12 -5.43
CA PRO A 108 -3.02 -18.16 -6.52
C PRO A 108 -2.50 -16.79 -6.10
N TRP A 109 -1.82 -16.11 -7.02
CA TRP A 109 -1.31 -14.74 -6.86
C TRP A 109 -2.06 -13.79 -7.82
N PRO A 110 -2.43 -12.55 -7.43
CA PRO A 110 -2.08 -11.83 -6.20
C PRO A 110 -2.73 -12.40 -4.95
N ASP A 111 -1.93 -12.58 -3.92
CA ASP A 111 -2.35 -13.04 -2.61
C ASP A 111 -2.82 -11.86 -1.72
N GLY A 112 -3.37 -12.15 -0.54
CA GLY A 112 -3.62 -11.14 0.49
C GLY A 112 -4.95 -10.39 0.40
N TRP A 113 -5.32 -9.72 1.50
CA TRP A 113 -6.69 -9.28 1.73
C TRP A 113 -7.07 -8.04 0.92
N LEU A 114 -6.12 -7.14 0.62
CA LEU A 114 -6.42 -5.95 -0.19
C LEU A 114 -6.62 -6.29 -1.67
N ALA A 115 -6.04 -7.38 -2.16
CA ALA A 115 -6.26 -7.85 -3.52
C ALA A 115 -7.71 -8.29 -3.77
N ALA A 116 -8.45 -8.63 -2.71
CA ALA A 116 -9.86 -8.98 -2.76
C ALA A 116 -10.81 -7.78 -2.63
N VAL A 117 -10.31 -6.54 -2.47
CA VAL A 117 -11.12 -5.33 -2.32
C VAL A 117 -11.31 -4.66 -3.68
N PRO A 118 -12.50 -4.70 -4.32
CA PRO A 118 -12.69 -4.22 -5.68
C PRO A 118 -12.37 -2.73 -5.86
N ALA A 119 -12.68 -1.91 -4.86
CA ALA A 119 -12.40 -0.48 -4.87
C ALA A 119 -10.89 -0.14 -4.98
N LEU A 120 -9.99 -1.06 -4.61
CA LEU A 120 -8.54 -0.89 -4.73
C LEU A 120 -7.99 -1.37 -6.08
N ALA A 121 -8.80 -2.06 -6.90
CA ALA A 121 -8.45 -2.43 -8.27
C ALA A 121 -8.85 -1.36 -9.30
N GLU A 122 -9.66 -0.38 -8.90
CA GLU A 122 -9.98 0.76 -9.76
C GLU A 122 -8.77 1.66 -9.98
N ARG A 123 -8.50 2.04 -11.22
CA ARG A 123 -7.42 2.97 -11.55
C ARG A 123 -7.79 4.41 -11.19
N ARG A 124 -7.04 5.04 -10.29
CA ARG A 124 -7.36 6.36 -9.71
C ARG A 124 -6.16 7.31 -9.67
N GLY A 125 -5.63 7.67 -10.83
CA GLY A 125 -4.43 8.51 -10.96
C GLY A 125 -3.18 7.71 -11.34
N SER A 126 -1.99 8.26 -11.10
CA SER A 126 -0.73 7.63 -11.51
C SER A 126 0.37 7.81 -10.47
N ALA A 127 1.17 6.78 -10.21
CA ALA A 127 2.34 6.91 -9.33
C ALA A 127 3.64 6.71 -10.13
N PRO A 128 4.08 7.68 -10.94
CA PRO A 128 5.12 7.46 -11.96
C PRO A 128 6.47 7.02 -11.37
N ALA A 129 6.87 7.55 -10.21
CA ALA A 129 8.10 7.12 -9.54
C ALA A 129 8.00 5.67 -9.07
N THR A 130 6.88 5.30 -8.42
CA THR A 130 6.62 3.92 -7.99
C THR A 130 6.56 2.96 -9.17
N VAL A 131 5.87 3.35 -10.24
CA VAL A 131 5.78 2.55 -11.48
C VAL A 131 7.16 2.36 -12.10
N ALA A 132 7.93 3.43 -12.24
CA ALA A 132 9.29 3.35 -12.80
C ALA A 132 10.20 2.46 -11.95
N ALA A 133 10.10 2.53 -10.61
CA ALA A 133 10.83 1.63 -9.72
C ALA A 133 10.43 0.17 -9.91
N LEU A 134 9.12 -0.12 -9.95
CA LEU A 134 8.59 -1.48 -10.12
C LEU A 134 8.90 -2.07 -11.50
N SER A 135 8.97 -1.26 -12.56
CA SER A 135 9.40 -1.71 -13.88
C SER A 135 10.84 -2.27 -13.87
N ARG A 136 11.68 -1.85 -12.93
CA ARG A 136 13.08 -2.30 -12.74
C ARG A 136 13.26 -3.35 -11.65
N ILE A 137 12.19 -4.00 -11.19
CA ILE A 137 12.22 -4.92 -10.05
C ILE A 137 13.19 -6.11 -10.22
N GLU A 138 13.52 -6.48 -11.45
CA GLU A 138 14.45 -7.57 -11.76
C GLU A 138 15.93 -7.12 -11.69
N GLU A 139 16.19 -5.82 -11.63
CA GLU A 139 17.54 -5.24 -11.67
C GLU A 139 18.20 -5.09 -10.29
N GLY A 140 17.46 -5.42 -9.22
CA GLY A 140 17.89 -5.29 -7.82
C GLY A 140 17.53 -3.95 -7.17
N TYR A 141 17.43 -3.93 -5.84
CA TYR A 141 16.91 -2.79 -5.07
C TYR A 141 17.60 -1.46 -5.36
N GLU A 142 18.93 -1.45 -5.50
CA GLU A 142 19.71 -0.23 -5.77
C GLU A 142 19.33 0.41 -7.12
N ARG A 143 19.04 -0.40 -8.14
CA ARG A 143 18.71 0.09 -9.49
C ARG A 143 17.23 0.45 -9.65
N MET A 144 16.39 0.00 -8.72
CA MET A 144 15.00 0.42 -8.62
C MET A 144 14.86 1.87 -8.15
N ALA A 145 15.88 2.47 -7.53
CA ALA A 145 15.84 3.85 -7.10
C ALA A 145 15.59 4.79 -8.29
N THR A 146 14.58 5.64 -8.15
CA THR A 146 14.23 6.67 -9.15
C THR A 146 14.35 8.05 -8.52
N GLY A 147 14.72 9.06 -9.31
CA GLY A 147 14.54 10.44 -8.88
C GLY A 147 13.07 10.71 -8.55
N SER A 148 12.80 11.21 -7.34
CA SER A 148 11.44 11.63 -6.97
C SER A 148 11.04 12.84 -7.81
N ARG A 149 9.87 12.78 -8.44
CA ARG A 149 9.26 13.95 -9.10
C ARG A 149 8.49 14.83 -8.11
N GLY A 150 8.48 14.49 -6.81
CA GLY A 150 7.71 15.20 -5.79
C GLY A 150 6.23 14.76 -5.73
N ALA A 151 5.53 15.20 -4.67
CA ALA A 151 4.15 14.78 -4.39
C ALA A 151 3.12 15.28 -5.43
N HIS A 152 3.44 16.31 -6.20
CA HIS A 152 2.59 16.86 -7.26
C HIS A 152 2.55 16.00 -8.53
N ALA A 153 3.38 14.95 -8.60
CA ALA A 153 3.45 14.03 -9.73
C ALA A 153 2.58 12.77 -9.55
N LEU A 154 1.75 12.72 -8.49
CA LEU A 154 0.81 11.64 -8.17
C LEU A 154 -0.60 11.92 -8.75
#